data_AF-C4WX26-F1
#
_entry.id   AF-C4WX26-F1
#
_cell.length_a   1.000
_cell.length_b   1.000
_cell.length_c   1.000
_cell.angle_alpha   90.00
_cell.angle_beta   90.00
_cell.angle_gamma   90.00
#
_symmetry.space_group_name_H-M   'P 1'
#
loop_
_entity.id
_entity.type
_entity.pdbx_description
1 polymer ?
#
loop_
_entity_poly.entity_id
_entity_poly.type
_entity_poly.pdbx_seq_one_letter_code
_entity_poly.pdbx_strand_id
1 'polypeptide(L)'
;MASACRIFCRNINNTPLSKIITTKLRVSTKKFIRPYSEQQDKLATLKHGAFAEFYEKTKENKLVVEEDQDFEMLLRNSNFINLGDPEGKQVIGTIFHIVDNDLYIDFGWKFHCVCTRPIKNADSFVRGSQVKLRIKSLELATRFLGSEKDLTLLEADAALLSLHKPIKY
;
A
#
# COMPACT_ATOMS: atom_id res chain seq x y z
N MET A 1 33.84 24.83 8.31
CA MET A 1 33.78 23.60 9.12
C MET A 1 32.45 22.91 8.84
N ALA A 2 32.45 21.86 8.02
CA ALA A 2 31.27 21.04 7.74
C ALA A 2 31.66 19.58 8.00
N SER A 3 31.03 18.99 9.00
CA SER A 3 31.27 17.61 9.43
C SER A 3 30.37 16.68 8.62
N ALA A 4 30.97 15.89 7.74
CA ALA A 4 30.30 14.83 7.01
C ALA A 4 30.16 13.61 7.95
N CYS A 5 28.92 13.33 8.39
CA CYS A 5 28.63 12.13 9.16
C CYS A 5 28.60 10.93 8.22
N ARG A 6 29.71 10.18 8.14
CA ARG A 6 29.77 8.86 7.48
C ARG A 6 29.24 7.81 8.46
N ILE A 7 28.05 7.28 8.19
CA ILE A 7 27.56 6.09 8.89
C ILE A 7 28.35 4.88 8.36
N PHE A 8 29.17 4.32 9.24
CA PHE A 8 30.04 3.19 8.97
C PHE A 8 29.32 1.91 9.41
N CYS A 9 28.63 1.23 8.50
CA CYS A 9 28.09 -0.10 8.78
C CYS A 9 29.23 -1.12 8.65
N ARG A 10 29.75 -1.63 9.78
CA ARG A 10 30.67 -2.77 9.81
C ARG A 10 29.89 -4.06 9.54
N ASN A 11 30.23 -4.68 8.42
CA ASN A 11 29.83 -6.01 7.99
C ASN A 11 30.52 -7.06 8.88
N ILE A 12 29.75 -7.80 9.69
CA ILE A 12 30.21 -9.02 10.36
C ILE A 12 29.42 -10.17 9.75
N ASN A 13 30.16 -11.07 9.11
CA ASN A 13 29.79 -12.33 8.46
C ASN A 13 29.50 -12.24 6.95
N ASN A 14 30.57 -12.48 6.18
CA ASN A 14 30.58 -12.81 4.75
C ASN A 14 29.80 -14.10 4.45
N THR A 15 28.47 -14.01 4.41
CA THR A 15 27.66 -14.94 3.61
C THR A 15 27.08 -14.16 2.43
N PRO A 16 27.31 -14.58 1.17
CA PRO A 16 26.68 -13.90 0.05
C PRO A 16 25.16 -14.07 0.17
N LEU A 17 24.45 -12.94 0.32
CA LEU A 17 22.99 -12.84 0.39
C LEU A 17 22.28 -13.40 -0.86
N SER A 18 23.01 -13.87 -1.87
CA SER A 18 22.48 -14.47 -3.11
C SER A 18 21.80 -15.83 -2.92
N LYS A 19 21.76 -16.40 -1.71
CA LYS A 19 21.15 -17.71 -1.44
C LYS A 19 19.96 -17.68 -0.49
N ILE A 20 19.57 -16.52 0.02
CA ILE A 20 18.47 -16.42 1.00
C ILE A 20 17.41 -15.49 0.38
N ILE A 21 16.42 -16.13 -0.24
CA ILE A 21 15.11 -15.58 -0.62
C ILE A 21 15.11 -14.71 -1.90
N THR A 22 15.40 -15.33 -3.04
CA THR A 22 14.85 -14.89 -4.34
C THR A 22 13.49 -15.54 -4.57
N THR A 23 12.53 -15.26 -3.69
CA THR A 23 11.12 -15.42 -4.09
C THR A 23 10.75 -14.17 -4.87
N LYS A 24 10.84 -14.24 -6.20
CA LYS A 24 10.23 -13.23 -7.07
C LYS A 24 8.76 -13.09 -6.66
N LEU A 25 8.42 -11.95 -6.07
CA LEU A 25 7.04 -11.66 -5.70
C LEU A 25 6.27 -11.38 -6.98
N ARG A 26 5.64 -12.42 -7.52
CA ARG A 26 4.70 -12.29 -8.64
C ARG A 26 3.51 -11.47 -8.14
N VAL A 27 3.44 -10.21 -8.52
CA VAL A 27 2.18 -9.44 -8.45
C VAL A 27 1.27 -10.00 -9.54
N SER A 28 0.50 -11.04 -9.18
CA SER A 28 -0.47 -11.61 -10.10
C SER A 28 -1.72 -10.73 -10.12
N THR A 29 -1.82 -9.83 -11.10
CA THR A 29 -3.14 -9.55 -11.65
C THR A 29 -3.54 -10.79 -12.44
N LYS A 30 -4.43 -11.62 -11.90
CA LYS A 30 -4.93 -12.84 -12.56
C LYS A 30 -5.33 -12.54 -14.01
N LYS A 31 -4.55 -13.04 -14.98
CA LYS A 31 -5.02 -13.72 -16.21
C LYS A 31 -3.91 -14.67 -16.68
N PHE A 32 -4.07 -15.96 -16.36
CA PHE A 32 -3.28 -17.04 -16.93
C PHE A 32 -3.94 -17.45 -18.24
N ILE A 33 -3.32 -17.15 -19.38
CA ILE A 33 -3.68 -17.70 -20.69
C ILE A 33 -2.45 -18.42 -21.21
N ARG A 34 -2.55 -19.73 -21.44
CA ARG A 34 -1.49 -20.55 -22.04
C ARG A 34 -1.34 -20.16 -23.52
N PRO A 35 -0.13 -20.13 -24.09
CA PRO A 35 0.01 -20.02 -25.55
C PRO A 35 -0.37 -21.37 -26.18
N TYR A 36 -1.48 -21.38 -26.91
CA TYR A 36 -1.79 -22.44 -27.88
C TYR A 36 -1.09 -22.07 -29.18
N SER A 37 -0.36 -23.00 -29.77
CA SER A 37 0.33 -22.83 -31.05
C SER A 37 -0.68 -22.65 -32.18
N GLU A 38 -0.59 -21.54 -32.93
CA GLU A 38 -1.31 -21.39 -34.19
C GLU A 38 -0.44 -21.82 -35.36
N GLN A 39 -0.87 -22.90 -36.02
CA GLN A 39 -0.44 -23.25 -37.36
C GLN A 39 -1.08 -22.26 -38.34
N GLN A 40 -0.26 -21.70 -39.23
CA GLN A 40 -0.67 -20.77 -40.28
C GLN A 40 -1.52 -21.45 -41.34
N ASP A 41 -2.63 -20.83 -41.71
CA ASP A 41 -3.24 -21.01 -43.03
C ASP A 41 -4.00 -19.76 -43.52
N LYS A 42 -4.15 -19.70 -44.84
CA LYS A 42 -4.14 -18.52 -45.71
C LYS A 42 -5.45 -17.72 -45.83
N LEU A 43 -5.26 -16.40 -45.97
CA LEU A 43 -5.94 -15.40 -46.82
C LEU A 43 -7.43 -15.59 -47.19
N ALA A 44 -8.31 -14.81 -46.55
CA ALA A 44 -9.55 -14.33 -47.15
C ALA A 44 -9.95 -12.96 -46.56
N THR A 45 -10.20 -11.98 -47.42
CA THR A 45 -10.56 -10.60 -47.10
C THR A 45 -11.96 -10.51 -46.50
N LEU A 46 -12.04 -10.40 -45.18
CA LEU A 46 -13.30 -10.19 -44.45
C LEU A 46 -13.34 -8.78 -43.86
N LYS A 47 -14.46 -8.09 -44.08
CA LYS A 47 -14.72 -6.74 -43.55
C LYS A 47 -14.57 -6.77 -42.03
N HIS A 48 -13.77 -5.86 -41.48
CA HIS A 48 -13.55 -5.76 -40.03
C HIS A 48 -14.90 -5.49 -39.35
N GLY A 49 -15.38 -6.46 -38.57
CA GLY A 49 -16.59 -6.27 -37.78
C GLY A 49 -16.36 -5.25 -36.67
N ALA A 50 -17.41 -4.57 -36.21
CA ALA A 50 -17.34 -3.58 -35.12
C ALA A 50 -16.66 -4.13 -33.85
N PHE A 51 -16.76 -5.44 -33.62
CA PHE A 51 -16.06 -6.13 -32.54
C PHE A 51 -14.53 -6.18 -32.73
N ALA A 52 -14.05 -6.34 -33.97
CA ALA A 52 -12.62 -6.35 -34.29
C ALA A 52 -11.99 -4.95 -34.09
N GLU A 53 -12.70 -3.89 -34.47
CA GLU A 53 -12.26 -2.51 -34.23
C GLU A 53 -12.22 -2.20 -32.73
N PHE A 54 -13.23 -2.62 -31.96
CA PHE A 54 -13.21 -2.48 -30.51
C PHE A 54 -12.05 -3.27 -29.88
N TYR A 55 -11.79 -4.49 -30.36
CA TYR A 55 -10.69 -5.32 -29.87
C TYR A 55 -9.34 -4.64 -30.10
N GLU A 56 -9.04 -4.17 -31.32
CA GLU A 56 -7.78 -3.47 -31.62
C GLU A 56 -7.67 -2.14 -30.84
N LYS A 57 -8.76 -1.38 -30.70
CA LYS A 57 -8.80 -0.16 -29.87
C LYS A 57 -8.54 -0.44 -28.38
N THR A 58 -8.96 -1.61 -27.88
CA THR A 58 -8.63 -2.05 -26.50
C THR A 58 -7.26 -2.69 -26.37
N LYS A 59 -6.68 -3.21 -27.45
CA LYS A 59 -5.33 -3.80 -27.51
C LYS A 59 -4.23 -2.74 -27.49
N GLU A 60 -4.50 -1.55 -28.06
CA GLU A 60 -3.63 -0.37 -27.95
C GLU A 60 -3.60 0.23 -26.53
N ASN A 61 -4.67 0.03 -25.73
CA ASN A 61 -4.63 0.16 -24.27
C ASN A 61 -3.87 -1.04 -23.66
N LYS A 62 -2.68 -1.28 -24.20
CA LYS A 62 -1.74 -2.28 -23.73
C LYS A 62 -1.40 -1.91 -22.30
N LEU A 63 -1.98 -2.64 -21.36
CA LEU A 63 -1.57 -2.65 -19.97
C LEU A 63 -0.04 -2.70 -19.98
N VAL A 64 0.60 -1.65 -19.47
CA VAL A 64 2.05 -1.67 -19.25
C VAL A 64 2.28 -2.91 -18.41
N VAL A 65 2.87 -3.94 -19.02
CA VAL A 65 3.33 -5.10 -18.29
C VAL A 65 4.53 -4.56 -17.54
N GLU A 66 4.27 -4.05 -16.33
CA GLU A 66 5.31 -3.71 -15.38
C GLU A 66 6.23 -4.93 -15.29
N GLU A 67 7.48 -4.76 -15.70
CA GLU A 67 8.47 -5.82 -15.62
C GLU A 67 8.53 -6.34 -14.18
N ASP A 68 8.75 -7.64 -14.00
CA ASP A 68 8.90 -8.25 -12.67
C ASP A 68 9.97 -7.48 -11.88
N GLN A 69 9.55 -6.61 -10.96
CA GLN A 69 10.45 -5.84 -10.10
C GLN A 69 10.88 -6.71 -8.92
N ASP A 70 12.16 -6.58 -8.53
CA ASP A 70 12.65 -7.20 -7.31
C ASP A 70 12.00 -6.57 -6.07
N PHE A 71 11.86 -7.35 -5.00
CA PHE A 71 11.27 -6.88 -3.74
C PHE A 71 11.98 -5.63 -3.20
N GLU A 72 13.30 -5.56 -3.36
CA GLU A 72 14.09 -4.40 -2.95
C GLU A 72 13.67 -3.11 -3.69
N MET A 73 13.42 -3.20 -5.00
CA MET A 73 12.96 -2.07 -5.81
C MET A 73 11.56 -1.63 -5.39
N LEU A 74 10.66 -2.60 -5.16
CA LEU A 74 9.30 -2.33 -4.69
C LEU A 74 9.31 -1.65 -3.31
N LEU A 75 10.13 -2.16 -2.37
CA LEU A 75 10.22 -1.61 -1.03
C LEU A 75 10.79 -0.19 -1.05
N ARG A 76 11.90 0.03 -1.77
CA ARG A 76 12.55 1.35 -1.90
C ARG A 76 11.63 2.40 -2.52
N ASN A 77 10.78 2.00 -3.49
CA ASN A 77 9.85 2.89 -4.16
C ASN A 77 8.46 2.97 -3.48
N SER A 78 8.26 2.27 -2.36
CA SER A 78 6.98 2.26 -1.67
C SER A 78 6.69 3.61 -1.00
N ASN A 79 5.40 3.99 -0.94
CA ASN A 79 4.96 5.21 -0.28
C ASN A 79 5.40 5.29 1.19
N PHE A 80 5.49 4.13 1.86
CA PHE A 80 5.92 4.06 3.25
C PHE A 80 7.39 4.44 3.42
N ILE A 81 8.30 3.86 2.62
CA ILE A 81 9.73 4.21 2.68
C ILE A 81 9.94 5.67 2.25
N ASN A 82 9.18 6.14 1.26
CA ASN A 82 9.23 7.53 0.80
C ASN A 82 8.71 8.55 1.85
N LEU A 83 7.84 8.12 2.78
CA LEU A 83 7.31 8.99 3.84
C LEU A 83 8.39 9.41 4.85
N GLY A 84 9.39 8.55 5.06
CA GLY A 84 10.45 8.75 6.04
C GLY A 84 9.95 8.61 7.47
N ASP A 85 10.33 9.55 8.34
CA ASP A 85 9.83 9.60 9.72
C ASP A 85 8.31 9.88 9.72
N PRO A 86 7.49 8.94 10.21
CA PRO A 86 6.04 9.04 10.18
C PRO A 86 5.49 10.04 11.21
N GLU A 87 6.22 10.35 12.28
CA GLU A 87 5.70 11.16 13.36
C GLU A 87 5.34 12.58 12.88
N GLY A 88 4.11 13.00 13.17
CA GLY A 88 3.58 14.30 12.80
C GLY A 88 3.19 14.46 11.32
N LYS A 89 3.39 13.44 10.47
CA LYS A 89 2.97 13.48 9.06
C LYS A 89 1.46 13.36 8.93
N GLN A 90 0.93 13.97 7.88
CA GLN A 90 -0.49 13.88 7.55
C GLN A 90 -0.72 12.81 6.49
N VAL A 91 -1.68 11.92 6.73
CA VAL A 91 -2.06 10.83 5.82
C VAL A 91 -3.57 10.80 5.64
N ILE A 92 -4.02 10.09 4.62
CA ILE A 92 -5.44 9.87 4.35
C ILE A 92 -5.77 8.42 4.75
N GLY A 93 -6.78 8.27 5.60
CA GLY A 93 -7.32 6.99 6.01
C GLY A 93 -8.77 6.81 5.57
N THR A 94 -9.24 5.57 5.61
CA THR A 94 -10.63 5.19 5.31
C THR A 94 -11.23 4.54 6.54
N ILE A 95 -12.42 5.00 6.95
CA ILE A 95 -13.16 4.38 8.05
C ILE A 95 -13.71 3.04 7.57
N PHE A 96 -13.27 1.91 8.16
CA PHE A 96 -13.75 0.59 7.75
C PHE A 96 -14.76 -0.03 8.74
N HIS A 97 -14.74 0.41 10.00
CA HIS A 97 -15.64 -0.05 11.05
C HIS A 97 -15.96 1.08 12.04
N ILE A 98 -17.15 1.02 12.63
CA ILE A 98 -17.65 2.03 13.57
C ILE A 98 -18.32 1.26 14.71
N VAL A 99 -17.88 1.51 15.93
CA VAL A 99 -18.50 0.95 17.15
C VAL A 99 -18.89 2.14 18.02
N ASP A 100 -20.18 2.37 18.21
CA ASP A 100 -20.70 3.53 18.94
C ASP A 100 -20.10 4.86 18.45
N ASN A 101 -19.18 5.43 19.24
CA ASN A 101 -18.47 6.67 18.95
C ASN A 101 -17.03 6.46 18.47
N ASP A 102 -16.54 5.22 18.43
CA ASP A 102 -15.18 4.89 18.03
C ASP A 102 -15.10 4.55 16.54
N LEU A 103 -14.20 5.24 15.85
CA LEU A 103 -13.97 5.12 14.42
C LEU A 103 -12.69 4.33 14.18
N TYR A 104 -12.82 3.15 13.58
CA TYR A 104 -11.69 2.32 13.17
C TYR A 104 -11.27 2.73 11.75
N ILE A 105 -10.05 3.24 11.63
CA ILE A 105 -9.55 3.90 10.42
C ILE A 105 -8.27 3.22 9.96
N ASP A 106 -8.28 2.74 8.72
CA ASP A 106 -7.10 2.20 8.05
C ASP A 106 -6.47 3.25 7.13
N PHE A 107 -5.16 3.42 7.22
CA PHE A 107 -4.37 4.34 6.38
C PHE A 107 -3.21 3.63 5.65
N GLY A 108 -3.29 2.30 5.51
CA GLY A 108 -2.35 1.50 4.73
C GLY A 108 -1.09 1.09 5.50
N TRP A 109 -1.10 1.21 6.83
CA TRP A 109 -0.08 0.66 7.70
C TRP A 109 -0.49 -0.72 8.24
N LYS A 110 0.43 -1.38 8.94
CA LYS A 110 0.20 -2.69 9.58
C LYS A 110 -0.95 -2.64 10.59
N PHE A 111 -1.03 -1.57 11.37
CA PHE A 111 -2.06 -1.37 12.38
C PHE A 111 -2.94 -0.18 12.01
N HIS A 112 -4.25 -0.33 12.21
CA HIS A 112 -5.22 0.75 12.08
C HIS A 112 -5.16 1.65 13.31
N CYS A 113 -5.76 2.84 13.24
CA CYS A 113 -5.97 3.68 14.41
C CYS A 113 -7.45 3.73 14.80
N VAL A 114 -7.70 3.90 16.10
CA VAL A 114 -9.03 4.13 16.65
C VAL A 114 -9.13 5.58 17.09
N CYS A 115 -10.09 6.32 16.54
CA CYS A 115 -10.32 7.71 16.86
C CYS A 115 -11.77 7.93 17.31
N THR A 116 -11.99 8.74 18.33
CA THR A 116 -13.34 9.14 18.74
C THR A 116 -13.99 10.04 17.68
N ARG A 117 -15.29 9.84 17.44
CA ARG A 117 -16.08 10.63 16.51
C ARG A 117 -16.11 12.10 16.94
N PRO A 118 -15.77 13.05 16.05
CA PRO A 118 -15.87 14.46 16.36
C PRO A 118 -17.33 14.88 16.59
N ILE A 119 -17.54 15.77 17.57
CA ILE A 119 -18.88 16.33 17.88
C ILE A 119 -19.39 17.18 16.69
N LYS A 120 -18.46 17.86 16.00
CA LYS A 120 -18.78 18.67 14.83
C LYS A 120 -18.95 17.78 13.60
N ASN A 121 -20.10 17.87 12.94
CA ASN A 121 -20.44 17.13 11.72
C ASN A 121 -20.28 15.59 11.87
N ALA A 122 -20.73 15.06 13.02
CA ALA A 122 -20.68 13.66 13.38
C ALA A 122 -21.27 12.74 12.28
N ASP A 123 -22.37 13.16 11.65
CA ASP A 123 -23.11 12.39 10.65
C ASP A 123 -22.32 12.12 9.37
N SER A 124 -21.28 12.90 9.08
CA SER A 124 -20.43 12.72 7.90
C SER A 124 -19.39 11.61 8.05
N PHE A 125 -19.12 11.18 9.29
CA PHE A 125 -18.13 10.14 9.62
C PHE A 125 -18.79 8.76 9.59
N VAL A 126 -19.20 8.36 8.39
CA VAL A 126 -19.77 7.04 8.10
C VAL A 126 -18.72 6.07 7.57
N ARG A 127 -19.03 4.78 7.60
CA ARG A 127 -18.17 3.72 7.07
C ARG A 127 -17.93 3.95 5.57
N GLY A 128 -16.66 3.93 5.16
CA GLY A 128 -16.21 4.22 3.80
C GLY A 128 -15.78 5.66 3.56
N SER A 129 -16.05 6.58 4.49
CA SER A 129 -15.58 7.96 4.39
C SER A 129 -14.05 8.03 4.47
N GLN A 130 -13.46 8.89 3.66
CA GLN A 130 -12.02 9.19 3.72
C GLN A 130 -11.77 10.36 4.66
N VAL A 131 -10.80 10.22 5.55
CA VAL A 131 -10.45 11.18 6.60
C VAL A 131 -8.97 11.53 6.55
N LYS A 132 -8.63 12.74 6.97
CA LYS A 132 -7.25 13.16 7.19
C LYS A 132 -6.84 12.88 8.62
N LEU A 133 -5.70 12.22 8.76
CA LEU A 133 -5.09 11.87 10.03
C LEU A 133 -3.73 12.55 10.15
N ARG A 134 -3.32 12.81 11.39
CA ARG A 134 -1.93 13.12 11.74
C ARG A 134 -1.37 11.97 12.57
N ILE A 135 -0.34 11.31 12.06
CA ILE A 135 0.29 10.18 12.74
C ILE A 135 1.05 10.70 13.97
N LYS A 136 0.94 9.98 15.08
CA LYS A 136 1.82 10.16 16.24
C LYS A 136 2.74 8.95 16.40
N SER A 137 2.18 7.76 16.46
CA SER A 137 2.94 6.50 16.47
C SER A 137 2.30 5.48 15.52
N LEU A 138 3.15 4.72 14.83
CA LEU A 138 2.73 3.63 13.95
C LEU A 138 2.39 2.34 14.71
N GLU A 139 2.85 2.21 15.95
CA GLU A 139 2.54 1.10 16.84
C GLU A 139 2.59 1.58 18.29
N LEU A 140 1.53 1.36 19.05
CA LEU A 140 1.53 1.55 20.49
C LEU A 140 2.18 0.35 21.16
N ALA A 141 3.49 0.44 21.34
CA ALA A 141 4.31 -0.53 22.05
C ALA A 141 5.11 0.16 23.15
N THR A 142 5.11 -0.41 24.36
CA THR A 142 5.93 0.08 25.48
C THR A 142 6.50 -1.09 26.29
N ARG A 143 7.66 -0.85 26.92
CA ARG A 143 8.28 -1.80 27.86
C ARG A 143 8.02 -1.34 29.28
N PHE A 144 7.50 -2.23 30.11
CA PHE A 144 7.33 -1.96 31.53
C PHE A 144 8.49 -2.55 32.35
N LEU A 145 8.70 -2.03 33.56
CA LEU A 145 9.71 -2.58 34.45
C LEU A 145 9.33 -4.04 34.80
N GLY A 146 10.30 -4.95 34.64
CA GLY A 146 10.09 -6.38 34.90
C GLY A 146 9.58 -7.18 33.70
N SER A 147 9.23 -6.54 32.57
CA SER A 147 8.93 -7.27 31.32
C SER A 147 10.19 -7.48 30.50
N GLU A 148 10.43 -8.71 30.03
CA GLU A 148 11.53 -9.03 29.10
C GLU A 148 11.25 -8.54 27.66
N LYS A 149 9.97 -8.38 27.30
CA LYS A 149 9.50 -8.03 25.95
C LYS A 149 8.56 -6.84 26.01
N ASP A 150 8.42 -6.18 24.87
CA ASP A 150 7.49 -5.05 24.72
C ASP A 150 6.04 -5.55 24.70
N LEU A 151 5.16 -4.80 25.38
CA LEU A 151 3.72 -5.00 25.30
C LEU A 151 3.16 -4.07 24.23
N THR A 152 2.35 -4.61 23.33
CA THR A 152 1.77 -3.86 22.20
C THR A 152 0.25 -3.91 22.24
N LEU A 153 -0.39 -2.78 21.94
CA LEU A 153 -1.86 -2.68 21.88
C LEU A 153 -2.43 -3.09 20.51
N LEU A 154 -1.56 -3.41 19.55
CA LEU A 154 -1.93 -3.79 18.17
C LEU A 154 -2.73 -2.71 17.42
N GLU A 155 -2.50 -1.46 17.77
CA GLU A 155 -3.10 -0.28 17.15
C GLU A 155 -2.06 0.84 16.98
N ALA A 156 -2.31 1.71 16.01
CA ALA A 156 -1.55 2.94 15.79
C ALA A 156 -2.23 4.13 16.48
N ASP A 157 -1.44 5.11 16.92
CA ASP A 157 -1.96 6.37 17.47
C ASP A 157 -1.90 7.47 16.41
N ALA A 158 -3.05 8.06 16.14
CA ALA A 158 -3.19 9.17 15.22
C ALA A 158 -4.27 10.14 15.71
N ALA A 159 -4.14 11.41 15.33
CA ALA A 159 -5.17 12.42 15.56
C ALA A 159 -6.04 12.58 14.31
N LEU A 160 -7.36 12.46 14.48
CA LEU A 160 -8.32 12.77 13.43
C LEU A 160 -8.42 14.29 13.23
N LEU A 161 -8.10 14.76 12.02
CA LEU A 161 -8.10 16.19 11.70
C LEU A 161 -9.43 16.62 11.06
N SER A 162 -9.76 16.05 9.91
CA SER A 162 -10.92 16.47 9.12
C SER A 162 -11.35 15.39 8.13
N LEU A 163 -12.54 15.56 7.53
CA LEU A 163 -13.00 14.74 6.43
C LEU A 163 -12.22 15.11 5.15
N HIS A 164 -11.70 14.12 4.42
CA HIS A 164 -11.02 14.33 3.14
C HIS A 164 -12.01 14.32 1.98
N LYS A 165 -12.80 13.25 1.87
CA LYS A 165 -13.80 13.07 0.83
C LYS A 165 -15.06 12.48 1.46
N PRO A 166 -16.20 13.20 1.41
CA PRO A 166 -17.48 12.64 1.82
C PRO A 166 -17.90 11.56 0.83
N ILE A 167 -18.67 10.58 1.31
CA ILE A 167 -19.32 9.60 0.45
C ILE A 167 -20.29 10.35 -0.47
N LYS A 168 -20.19 10.10 -1.77
CA LYS A 168 -21.16 10.58 -2.76
C LYS A 168 -22.22 9.49 -2.90
N TYR A 169 -23.46 9.84 -2.59
CA TYR A 169 -24.63 9.05 -2.95
C TYR A 169 -24.93 9.20 -4.44
#